data_AF-A0A382M4Z2-F1
#
_entry.id   AF-A0A382M4Z2-F1
#
_cell.length_a   1.000
_cell.length_b   1.000
_cell.length_c   1.000
_cell.angle_alpha   90.00
_cell.angle_beta   90.00
_cell.angle_gamma   90.00
#
_symmetry.space_group_name_H-M   'P 1'
#
loop_
_entity.id
_entity.type
_entity.pdbx_description
1 polymer ?
#
loop_
_entity_poly.entity_id
_entity_poly.type
_entity_poly.pdbx_seq_one_letter_code
_entity_poly.pdbx_strand_id
1 'polypeptide(L)'
;MPLQEALSACKEAILIEADPAFYQKAFEKLLDALEARSPMVESTTLGITYVALDGLAEMYGGEARLITALLGAIPQSLDPRIGVGSGKFPAYIASLKAMPNGAVAITGDVAAFLAGVPVAHLPVSWKVQTQLRNFGLHTLADIMKLPVG
;
A
#
# COMPACT_ATOMS: atom_id res chain seq x y z
N MET A 1 -20.34 3.31 4.02
CA MET A 1 -21.32 4.40 4.15
C MET A 1 -22.34 4.23 3.03
N PRO A 2 -23.64 4.12 3.33
CA PRO A 2 -24.71 4.14 2.33
C PRO A 2 -24.76 5.47 1.56
N LEU A 3 -25.18 5.43 0.28
CA LEU A 3 -25.25 6.61 -0.58
C LEU A 3 -26.13 7.74 0.00
N GLN A 4 -27.27 7.36 0.57
CA GLN A 4 -28.23 8.30 1.16
C GLN A 4 -27.65 9.05 2.37
N GLU A 5 -26.84 8.38 3.20
CA GLU A 5 -26.14 9.02 4.32
C GLU A 5 -25.11 10.03 3.81
N ALA A 6 -24.35 9.69 2.77
CA ALA A 6 -23.37 10.59 2.17
C ALA A 6 -24.02 11.87 1.62
N LEU A 7 -25.13 11.74 0.88
CA LEU A 7 -25.87 12.88 0.32
C LEU A 7 -26.55 13.74 1.40
N SER A 8 -26.97 13.12 2.51
CA SER A 8 -27.54 13.87 3.64
C SER A 8 -26.47 14.70 4.35
N ALA A 9 -25.24 14.17 4.46
CA ALA A 9 -24.12 14.87 5.07
C ALA A 9 -23.54 15.97 4.17
N CYS A 10 -23.53 15.79 2.85
CA CYS A 10 -23.04 16.76 1.88
C CYS A 10 -24.04 16.95 0.73
N LYS A 11 -24.90 17.97 0.85
CA LYS A 11 -25.98 18.24 -0.11
C LYS A 11 -25.50 18.67 -1.50
N GLU A 12 -24.28 19.20 -1.58
CA GLU A 12 -23.66 19.67 -2.83
C GLU A 12 -22.77 18.60 -3.51
N ALA A 13 -22.78 17.37 -2.98
CA ALA A 13 -21.98 16.29 -3.55
C ALA A 13 -22.40 15.98 -5.00
N ILE A 14 -21.40 15.87 -5.88
CA ILE A 14 -21.60 15.47 -7.27
C ILE A 14 -21.45 13.94 -7.36
N LEU A 15 -22.47 13.28 -7.88
CA LEU A 15 -22.43 11.84 -8.13
C LEU A 15 -21.75 11.57 -9.48
N ILE A 16 -20.73 10.72 -9.45
CA ILE A 16 -20.01 10.24 -10.63
C ILE A 16 -20.22 8.74 -10.69
N GLU A 17 -20.68 8.24 -11.84
CA GLU A 17 -20.84 6.81 -12.07
C GLU A 17 -19.45 6.15 -12.21
N ALA A 18 -19.31 4.97 -11.60
CA ALA A 18 -18.06 4.22 -11.68
C ALA A 18 -17.87 3.67 -13.10
N ASP A 19 -16.67 3.80 -13.65
CA ASP A 19 -16.27 3.16 -14.91
C ASP A 19 -15.14 2.15 -14.66
N PRO A 20 -15.48 0.89 -14.32
CA PRO A 20 -14.49 -0.15 -14.05
C PRO A 20 -13.55 -0.43 -15.22
N ALA A 21 -14.05 -0.32 -16.45
CA ALA A 21 -13.26 -0.58 -17.66
C ALA A 21 -12.19 0.51 -17.86
N PHE A 22 -12.54 1.77 -17.62
CA PHE A 22 -11.58 2.87 -17.63
C PHE A 22 -10.52 2.71 -16.54
N TYR A 23 -10.91 2.37 -15.31
CA TYR A 23 -9.96 2.17 -14.21
C TYR A 23 -8.98 1.03 -14.49
N GLN A 24 -9.48 -0.09 -14.99
CA GLN A 24 -8.67 -1.25 -15.35
C GLN A 24 -7.66 -0.89 -16.45
N LYS A 25 -8.10 -0.20 -17.51
CA LYS A 25 -7.21 0.23 -18.59
C LYS A 25 -6.14 1.21 -18.13
N ALA A 26 -6.48 2.12 -17.21
CA ALA A 26 -5.51 3.03 -16.62
C ALA A 26 -4.49 2.29 -15.74
N PHE A 27 -4.95 1.28 -14.99
CA PHE A 27 -4.10 0.46 -14.13
C PHE A 27 -3.16 -0.44 -14.95
N GLU A 28 -3.63 -1.06 -16.04
CA GLU A 28 -2.79 -1.85 -16.96
C GLU A 28 -1.62 -1.04 -17.52
N LYS A 29 -1.87 0.21 -17.96
CA LYS A 29 -0.80 1.10 -18.42
C LYS A 29 0.23 1.41 -17.34
N LEU A 30 -0.21 1.50 -16.08
CA LEU A 30 0.67 1.69 -14.93
C LEU A 30 1.52 0.43 -14.71
N LEU A 31 0.93 -0.76 -14.82
CA LEU A 31 1.67 -2.02 -14.72
C LEU A 31 2.73 -2.12 -15.82
N ASP A 32 2.38 -1.84 -17.08
CA ASP A 32 3.34 -1.82 -18.21
C ASP A 32 4.53 -0.87 -17.92
N ALA A 33 4.25 0.30 -17.34
CA ALA A 33 5.28 1.28 -17.00
C ALA A 33 6.20 0.80 -15.86
N LEU A 34 5.68 0.04 -14.89
CA LEU A 34 6.46 -0.56 -13.82
C LEU A 34 7.26 -1.78 -14.29
N GLU A 35 6.70 -2.60 -15.18
CA GLU A 35 7.38 -3.76 -15.79
C GLU A 35 8.57 -3.33 -16.65
N ALA A 36 8.53 -2.13 -17.23
CA ALA A 36 9.68 -1.52 -17.88
C ALA A 36 10.81 -1.12 -16.91
N ARG A 37 10.57 -1.13 -15.58
CA ARG A 37 11.56 -0.79 -14.54
C ARG A 37 12.06 -2.00 -13.76
N SER A 38 11.20 -2.99 -13.55
CA SER A 38 11.52 -4.22 -12.82
C SER A 38 10.93 -5.43 -13.55
N PRO A 39 11.67 -6.53 -13.68
CA PRO A 39 11.17 -7.75 -14.31
C PRO A 39 10.10 -8.48 -13.49
N MET A 40 9.91 -8.13 -12.21
CA MET A 40 8.97 -8.82 -11.32
C MET A 40 8.03 -7.81 -10.68
N VAL A 41 6.84 -7.72 -11.27
CA VAL A 41 5.73 -6.87 -10.84
C VAL A 41 4.52 -7.76 -10.58
N GLU A 42 3.83 -7.53 -9.46
CA GLU A 42 2.64 -8.27 -9.07
C GLU A 42 1.55 -7.29 -8.62
N SER A 43 0.34 -7.41 -9.15
CA SER A 43 -0.82 -6.64 -8.69
C SER A 43 -1.74 -7.49 -7.81
N THR A 44 -2.40 -6.85 -6.83
CA THR A 44 -3.38 -7.53 -5.97
C THR A 44 -4.79 -7.00 -6.19
N THR A 45 -4.94 -5.69 -6.20
CA THR A 45 -6.20 -5.00 -6.48
C THR A 45 -5.88 -3.67 -7.17
N LEU A 46 -6.89 -3.02 -7.74
CA LEU A 46 -6.71 -1.72 -8.39
C LEU A 46 -6.02 -0.74 -7.43
N GLY A 47 -4.89 -0.19 -7.88
CA GLY A 47 -4.07 0.76 -7.11
C GLY A 47 -3.07 0.13 -6.14
N ILE A 48 -2.98 -1.20 -6.03
CA ILE A 48 -1.99 -1.89 -5.20
C ILE A 48 -1.15 -2.84 -6.05
N THR A 49 0.14 -2.50 -6.16
CA THR A 49 1.15 -3.25 -6.91
C THR A 49 2.41 -3.42 -6.07
N TYR A 50 3.03 -4.59 -6.14
CA TYR A 50 4.31 -4.93 -5.57
C TYR A 50 5.36 -5.06 -6.67
N VAL A 51 6.53 -4.48 -6.43
CA VAL A 51 7.66 -4.48 -7.37
C VAL A 51 8.87 -5.05 -6.65
N ALA A 52 9.48 -6.10 -7.18
CA ALA A 52 10.72 -6.61 -6.63
C ALA A 52 11.87 -5.66 -6.97
N LEU A 53 12.71 -5.37 -5.98
CA LEU A 53 13.83 -4.42 -6.10
C LEU A 53 15.19 -5.13 -6.07
N ASP A 54 15.21 -6.45 -5.85
CA ASP A 54 16.42 -7.25 -5.69
C ASP A 54 17.35 -7.11 -6.89
N GLY A 55 18.60 -6.70 -6.65
CA GLY A 55 19.61 -6.49 -7.68
C GLY A 55 19.43 -5.25 -8.57
N LEU A 56 18.29 -4.54 -8.49
CA LEU A 56 18.04 -3.36 -9.32
C LEU A 56 18.78 -2.11 -8.81
N ALA A 57 19.01 -2.01 -7.51
CA ALA A 57 19.64 -0.80 -6.93
C ALA A 57 20.96 -0.45 -7.62
N GLU A 58 21.81 -1.43 -7.93
CA GLU A 58 23.09 -1.21 -8.63
C GLU A 58 22.89 -0.69 -10.07
N MET A 59 21.93 -1.25 -10.80
CA MET A 59 21.61 -0.84 -12.17
C MET A 59 21.14 0.62 -12.26
N TYR A 60 20.42 1.09 -11.23
CA TYR A 60 19.90 2.46 -11.16
C TYR A 60 20.87 3.44 -10.46
N GLY A 61 22.01 2.96 -9.95
CA GLY A 61 22.98 3.78 -9.23
C GLY A 61 22.56 4.14 -7.80
N GLY A 62 21.82 3.25 -7.15
CA GLY A 62 21.40 3.33 -5.76
C GLY A 62 19.88 3.24 -5.58
N GLU A 63 19.45 2.84 -4.38
CA GLU A 63 18.04 2.67 -4.01
C GLU A 63 17.22 3.96 -4.22
N ALA A 64 17.76 5.12 -3.83
CA ALA A 64 17.07 6.40 -4.00
C ALA A 64 16.77 6.74 -5.47
N ARG A 65 17.65 6.35 -6.41
CA ARG A 65 17.44 6.55 -7.85
C ARG A 65 16.45 5.55 -8.41
N LEU A 66 16.47 4.31 -7.94
CA LEU A 66 15.46 3.29 -8.26
C LEU A 66 14.06 3.76 -7.82
N ILE A 67 13.91 4.21 -6.58
CA ILE A 67 12.64 4.75 -6.07
C ILE A 67 12.16 5.95 -6.91
N THR A 68 13.07 6.87 -7.23
CA THR A 68 12.74 8.01 -8.11
C THR A 68 12.29 7.55 -9.50
N ALA A 69 12.94 6.53 -10.07
CA ALA A 69 12.56 5.97 -11.36
C ALA A 69 11.17 5.30 -11.32
N LEU A 70 10.82 4.63 -10.22
CA LEU A 70 9.51 4.04 -10.01
C LEU A 70 8.42 5.11 -9.83
N LEU A 71 8.67 6.14 -9.01
CA LEU A 71 7.75 7.28 -8.88
C LEU A 71 7.52 7.98 -10.23
N GLY A 72 8.58 8.17 -11.01
CA GLY A 72 8.51 8.79 -12.34
C GLY A 72 7.83 7.93 -13.41
N ALA A 73 7.70 6.61 -13.19
CA ALA A 73 6.95 5.73 -14.08
C ALA A 73 5.43 5.87 -13.90
N ILE A 74 4.98 6.36 -12.75
CA ILE A 74 3.56 6.49 -12.41
C ILE A 74 3.11 7.95 -12.63
N PRO A 75 1.94 8.18 -13.27
CA PRO A 75 1.37 9.52 -13.36
C PRO A 75 1.18 10.16 -11.97
N GLN A 76 1.77 11.34 -11.77
CA GLN A 76 1.71 12.06 -10.49
C GLN A 76 0.28 12.48 -10.10
N SER A 77 -0.63 12.59 -11.06
CA SER A 77 -2.05 12.84 -10.81
C SER A 77 -2.78 11.70 -10.08
N LEU A 78 -2.15 10.53 -9.96
CA LEU A 78 -2.64 9.41 -9.17
C LEU A 78 -2.10 9.41 -7.74
N ASP A 79 -1.28 10.41 -7.38
CA ASP A 79 -0.67 10.55 -6.06
C ASP A 79 0.03 9.26 -5.55
N PRO A 80 0.92 8.63 -6.36
CA PRO A 80 1.60 7.39 -5.98
C PRO A 80 2.28 7.48 -4.62
N ARG A 81 2.18 6.39 -3.86
CA ARG A 81 2.83 6.23 -2.56
C ARG A 81 3.64 4.96 -2.57
N ILE A 82 4.96 5.07 -2.48
CA ILE A 82 5.86 3.92 -2.48
C ILE A 82 6.27 3.58 -1.05
N GLY A 83 6.20 2.29 -0.72
CA GLY A 83 6.75 1.76 0.51
C GLY A 83 7.79 0.71 0.19
N VAL A 84 8.95 0.79 0.84
CA VAL A 84 10.04 -0.18 0.69
C VAL A 84 10.28 -0.88 2.02
N GLY A 85 10.36 -2.20 1.99
CA GLY A 85 10.59 -3.02 3.17
C GLY A 85 10.92 -4.46 2.81
N SER A 86 11.32 -5.24 3.82
CA SER A 86 11.65 -6.65 3.67
C SER A 86 10.38 -7.50 3.51
N GLY A 87 9.89 -7.56 2.27
CA GLY A 87 8.68 -8.29 1.89
C GLY A 87 7.43 -7.40 1.73
N LYS A 88 6.37 -8.01 1.19
CA LYS A 88 5.16 -7.30 0.74
C LYS A 88 4.43 -6.58 1.86
N PHE A 89 4.22 -7.22 3.01
CA PHE A 89 3.44 -6.63 4.10
C PHE A 89 4.14 -5.40 4.74
N PRO A 90 5.42 -5.46 5.15
CA PRO A 90 6.14 -4.27 5.61
C PRO A 90 6.19 -3.15 4.56
N ALA A 91 6.43 -3.49 3.28
CA ALA A 91 6.41 -2.51 2.18
C ALA A 91 5.04 -1.84 2.03
N TYR A 92 3.94 -2.60 2.09
CA TYR A 92 2.59 -2.05 2.08
C TYR A 92 2.33 -1.10 3.27
N ILE A 93 2.72 -1.49 4.49
CA ILE A 93 2.57 -0.59 5.64
C ILE A 93 3.41 0.69 5.47
N ALA A 94 4.61 0.59 4.91
CA ALA A 94 5.43 1.76 4.63
C ALA A 94 4.76 2.70 3.61
N SER A 95 4.09 2.17 2.58
CA SER A 95 3.39 3.00 1.58
C SER A 95 2.21 3.77 2.19
N LEU A 96 1.50 3.18 3.16
CA LEU A 96 0.43 3.86 3.89
C LEU A 96 0.93 5.07 4.69
N LYS A 97 2.20 5.05 5.13
CA LYS A 97 2.84 6.17 5.85
C LYS A 97 3.48 7.21 4.91
N ALA A 98 3.59 6.90 3.61
CA ALA A 98 4.17 7.83 2.64
C ALA A 98 3.19 8.96 2.29
N MET A 99 3.75 10.15 2.05
CA MET A 99 3.00 11.27 1.48
C MET A 99 2.65 10.98 0.00
N PRO A 100 1.58 11.59 -0.54
CA PRO A 100 1.34 11.64 -1.99
C PRO A 100 2.61 11.99 -2.77
N ASN A 101 2.88 11.26 -3.86
CA ASN A 101 4.08 11.42 -4.69
C ASN A 101 5.39 11.19 -3.93
N GLY A 102 5.34 10.42 -2.84
CA GLY A 102 6.44 10.18 -1.92
C GLY A 102 6.75 8.70 -1.73
N ALA A 103 7.88 8.45 -1.05
CA ALA A 103 8.31 7.12 -0.69
C ALA A 103 8.78 7.04 0.77
N VAL A 104 8.55 5.90 1.41
CA VAL A 104 9.05 5.58 2.75
C VAL A 104 9.74 4.22 2.71
N ALA A 105 10.99 4.16 3.15
CA ALA A 105 11.75 2.91 3.27
C ALA A 105 11.95 2.53 4.73
N ILE A 106 11.80 1.24 5.05
CA ILE A 106 12.12 0.68 6.36
C ILE A 106 13.60 0.26 6.36
N THR A 107 14.45 1.07 6.99
CA THR A 107 15.92 0.85 7.03
C THR A 107 16.42 0.26 8.35
N GLY A 108 15.53 0.00 9.31
CA GLY A 108 15.88 -0.47 10.66
C GLY A 108 15.04 -1.65 11.10
N ASP A 109 14.78 -1.74 12.41
CA ASP A 109 14.00 -2.81 12.99
C ASP A 109 12.54 -2.78 12.48
N VAL A 110 12.22 -3.76 11.64
CA VAL A 110 10.89 -3.97 11.07
C VAL A 110 9.85 -4.19 12.17
N ALA A 111 10.21 -4.91 13.24
CA ALA A 111 9.31 -5.17 14.35
C ALA A 111 8.93 -3.86 15.07
N ALA A 112 9.92 -3.00 15.34
CA ALA A 112 9.67 -1.68 15.91
C ALA A 112 8.83 -0.77 14.99
N PHE A 113 9.09 -0.79 13.67
CA PHE A 113 8.31 -0.02 12.69
C PHE A 113 6.84 -0.44 12.63
N LEU A 114 6.59 -1.74 12.77
CA LEU A 114 5.27 -2.36 12.70
C LEU A 114 4.52 -2.33 14.04
N ALA A 115 5.20 -2.18 15.17
CA ALA A 115 4.62 -2.27 16.51
C ALA A 115 3.33 -1.45 16.69
N GLY A 116 3.33 -0.19 16.24
CA GLY A 116 2.19 0.73 16.37
C GLY A 116 1.09 0.57 15.31
N VAL A 117 1.22 -0.38 14.38
CA VAL A 117 0.26 -0.57 13.28
C VAL A 117 -1.02 -1.20 13.83
N PRO A 118 -2.20 -0.63 13.53
CA PRO A 118 -3.48 -1.24 13.91
C PRO A 118 -3.67 -2.62 13.29
N VAL A 119 -4.29 -3.54 14.04
CA VAL A 119 -4.65 -4.88 13.53
C VAL A 119 -5.61 -4.86 12.33
N ALA A 120 -6.28 -3.72 12.09
CA ALA A 120 -7.11 -3.50 10.91
C ALA A 120 -6.33 -3.53 9.58
N HIS A 121 -5.01 -3.33 9.63
CA HIS A 121 -4.16 -3.44 8.44
C HIS A 121 -3.65 -4.86 8.19
N LEU A 122 -3.89 -5.82 9.10
CA LEU A 122 -3.49 -7.20 8.86
C LEU A 122 -4.22 -7.76 7.63
N PRO A 123 -3.51 -8.51 6.77
CA PRO A 123 -4.08 -9.15 5.57
C PRO A 123 -4.88 -10.40 5.94
N VAL A 124 -5.85 -10.24 6.85
CA VAL A 124 -6.74 -11.27 7.36
C VAL A 124 -8.18 -10.80 7.22
N SER A 125 -9.14 -11.73 7.28
CA SER A 125 -10.55 -11.37 7.17
C SER A 125 -11.00 -10.36 8.24
N TRP A 126 -11.98 -9.52 7.92
CA TRP A 126 -12.58 -8.58 8.85
C TRP A 126 -13.09 -9.25 10.15
N LYS A 127 -13.56 -10.49 10.05
CA LYS A 127 -13.96 -11.30 11.20
C LYS A 127 -12.80 -11.52 12.16
N VAL A 128 -11.63 -11.91 11.65
CA VAL A 128 -10.41 -12.10 12.47
C VAL A 128 -9.96 -10.78 13.07
N GLN A 129 -9.95 -9.68 12.29
CA GLN A 129 -9.61 -8.35 12.80
C GLN A 129 -10.52 -7.92 13.95
N THR A 130 -11.82 -8.20 13.84
CA THR A 130 -12.81 -7.91 14.88
C THR A 130 -12.60 -8.78 16.11
N GLN A 131 -12.31 -10.07 15.94
CA GLN A 131 -12.00 -10.96 17.05
C GLN A 131 -10.76 -10.49 17.81
N LEU A 132 -9.67 -10.14 17.12
CA LEU A 132 -8.46 -9.59 17.74
C LEU A 132 -8.79 -8.37 18.62
N ARG A 133 -9.56 -7.42 18.08
CA ARG A 133 -10.00 -6.24 18.82
C ARG A 133 -10.87 -6.58 20.03
N ASN A 134 -11.75 -7.57 19.92
CA ASN A 134 -12.60 -8.03 21.03
C ASN A 134 -11.79 -8.70 22.14
N PHE A 135 -10.63 -9.27 21.81
CA PHE A 135 -9.64 -9.77 22.78
C PHE A 135 -8.71 -8.67 23.33
N GLY A 136 -8.97 -7.39 23.02
CA GLY A 136 -8.15 -6.26 23.47
C GLY A 136 -6.84 -6.08 22.70
N LEU A 137 -6.67 -6.78 21.57
CA LEU A 137 -5.50 -6.67 20.70
C LEU A 137 -5.78 -5.61 19.63
N HIS A 138 -5.21 -4.43 19.79
CA HIS A 138 -5.49 -3.28 18.92
C HIS A 138 -4.36 -3.02 17.93
N THR A 139 -3.13 -3.38 18.29
CA THR A 139 -1.92 -3.15 17.51
C THR A 139 -1.13 -4.44 17.27
N LEU A 140 -0.21 -4.42 16.30
CA LEU A 140 0.69 -5.55 16.07
C LEU A 140 1.59 -5.82 17.28
N ALA A 141 1.98 -4.80 18.05
CA ALA A 141 2.72 -4.97 19.29
C ALA A 141 1.96 -5.80 20.34
N ASP A 142 0.63 -5.71 20.37
CA ASP A 142 -0.18 -6.50 21.29
C ASP A 142 -0.13 -7.99 20.94
N ILE A 143 -0.12 -8.31 19.64
CA ILE A 143 0.00 -9.68 19.14
C ILE A 143 1.40 -10.24 19.40
N MET A 144 2.45 -9.44 19.18
CA MET A 144 3.84 -9.86 19.36
C MET A 144 4.20 -10.25 20.80
N LYS A 145 3.44 -9.79 21.79
CA LYS A 145 3.62 -10.15 23.21
C LYS A 145 3.06 -11.53 23.54
N LEU A 146 2.28 -12.13 22.65
CA LEU A 146 1.66 -13.43 22.86
C LEU A 146 2.62 -14.56 22.44
N PRO A 147 2.65 -15.68 23.18
CA PRO A 147 3.43 -16.84 22.79
C PRO A 147 2.88 -17.45 21.49
N VAL A 148 3.77 -18.04 20.68
CA VAL A 148 3.36 -18.89 19.56
C VAL A 148 2.80 -20.18 20.17
N GLY A 149 1.53 -20.47 19.88
CA GLY A 149 0.82 -21.67 20.35
C GLY A 149 1.27 -22.94 19.65
#